data_AF-A0A1Y0G856-F1
#
_entry.id   AF-A0A1Y0G856-F1
#
_cell.length_a   1.000
_cell.length_b   1.000
_cell.length_c   1.000
_cell.angle_alpha   90.00
_cell.angle_beta   90.00
_cell.angle_gamma   90.00
#
_symmetry.space_group_name_H-M   'P 1'
#
loop_
_entity.id
_entity.type
_entity.pdbx_description
1 polymer ?
#
loop_
_entity_poly.entity_id
_entity_poly.type
_entity_poly.pdbx_seq_one_letter_code
_entity_poly.pdbx_strand_id
1 'polypeptide(L)'
;MRIIKLLLIFALLIPSLPGRADDASPKPTPTRTELALFAMGLIGAVYKPGGDNPSTGMDCSGFVKYVFGQVAGLKLPHNALAMSKISTQIDKTELRPGDLVFFKTMKNAFSHVGIYLGDNRFIHAASSKTGVVMISHLDDPYWSTKFNGARRLLNPISAITTIPDAVAATE
;
A
#
# COMPACT_ATOMS: atom_id res chain seq x y z
N MET A 1 39.97 -46.73 -31.18
CA MET A 1 39.39 -45.64 -31.99
C MET A 1 37.97 -46.03 -32.35
N ARG A 2 36.97 -45.16 -32.07
CA ARG A 2 35.53 -45.25 -32.46
C ARG A 2 34.67 -46.28 -31.71
N ILE A 3 34.16 -45.96 -30.51
CA ILE A 3 32.81 -45.41 -30.22
C ILE A 3 31.72 -45.81 -31.23
N ILE A 4 30.81 -46.71 -30.82
CA ILE A 4 29.42 -46.78 -31.32
C ILE A 4 28.50 -47.03 -30.11
N LYS A 5 27.74 -45.99 -29.77
CA LYS A 5 26.58 -46.02 -28.86
C LYS A 5 25.49 -46.87 -29.51
N LEU A 6 24.90 -47.81 -28.78
CA LEU A 6 23.63 -48.42 -29.18
C LEU A 6 22.61 -48.29 -28.03
N LEU A 7 21.55 -47.56 -28.37
CA LEU A 7 20.39 -47.20 -27.56
C LEU A 7 19.72 -48.43 -26.93
N LEU A 8 19.53 -48.39 -25.61
CA LEU A 8 18.46 -49.11 -24.93
C LEU A 8 17.35 -48.09 -24.63
N ILE A 9 16.27 -48.17 -25.39
CA ILE A 9 15.04 -47.41 -25.12
C ILE A 9 14.33 -48.14 -23.98
N PHE A 10 14.48 -47.62 -22.76
CA PHE A 10 13.65 -48.04 -21.62
C PHE A 10 12.44 -47.11 -21.59
N ALA A 11 11.33 -47.57 -22.17
CA ALA A 11 10.05 -46.88 -22.09
C ALA A 11 9.53 -46.99 -20.64
N LEU A 12 9.91 -46.02 -19.81
CA LEU A 12 9.29 -45.81 -18.50
C LEU A 12 7.89 -45.24 -18.72
N LEU A 13 6.90 -46.08 -18.50
CA LEU A 13 5.50 -45.72 -18.34
C LEU A 13 5.38 -44.80 -17.12
N ILE A 14 5.39 -43.49 -17.33
CA ILE A 14 5.16 -42.50 -16.26
C ILE A 14 3.64 -42.47 -16.02
N PRO A 15 3.13 -42.88 -14.85
CA PRO A 15 1.73 -42.65 -14.53
C PRO A 15 1.54 -41.13 -14.39
N SER A 16 0.70 -40.55 -15.24
CA SER A 16 0.28 -39.16 -15.16
C SER A 16 -0.38 -38.91 -13.81
N LEU A 17 0.30 -38.18 -12.92
CA LEU A 17 -0.34 -37.67 -11.71
C LEU A 17 -1.48 -36.72 -12.09
N PRO A 18 -2.67 -36.83 -11.46
CA PRO A 18 -3.71 -35.84 -11.65
C PRO A 18 -3.19 -34.47 -11.21
N GLY A 19 -3.37 -33.48 -12.09
CA GLY A 19 -2.92 -32.11 -11.88
C GLY A 19 -3.30 -31.62 -10.50
N ARG A 20 -2.28 -31.33 -9.69
CA ARG A 20 -2.42 -30.59 -8.44
C ARG A 20 -3.00 -29.23 -8.84
N ALA A 21 -4.28 -29.04 -8.54
CA ALA A 21 -4.96 -27.76 -8.62
C ALA A 21 -4.03 -26.68 -8.05
N ASP A 22 -3.93 -25.58 -8.78
CA ASP A 22 -3.14 -24.40 -8.46
C ASP A 22 -3.21 -24.07 -6.97
N ASP A 23 -2.18 -24.53 -6.25
CA ASP A 23 -1.93 -24.21 -4.85
C ASP A 23 -1.40 -22.78 -4.86
N ALA A 24 -2.30 -21.82 -5.10
CA ALA A 24 -2.07 -20.41 -4.94
C ALA A 24 -1.77 -20.18 -3.47
N SER A 25 -0.51 -20.40 -3.11
CA SER A 25 0.02 -20.15 -1.77
C SER A 25 -0.42 -18.75 -1.36
N PRO A 26 -1.05 -18.56 -0.20
CA PRO A 26 -1.44 -17.23 0.25
C PRO A 26 -0.18 -16.36 0.25
N LYS A 27 -0.19 -15.30 -0.56
CA LYS A 27 0.90 -14.32 -0.53
C LYS A 27 1.08 -13.89 0.93
N PRO A 28 2.31 -13.82 1.45
CA PRO A 28 2.54 -13.38 2.82
C PRO A 28 1.75 -12.11 3.06
N THR A 29 0.99 -12.06 4.15
CA THR A 29 0.32 -10.81 4.55
C THR A 29 1.41 -9.74 4.62
N PRO A 30 1.29 -8.67 3.82
CA PRO A 30 2.34 -7.66 3.73
C PRO A 30 2.65 -7.13 5.11
N THR A 31 3.93 -7.13 5.46
CA THR A 31 4.31 -6.55 6.74
C THR A 31 4.16 -5.03 6.66
N ARG A 32 3.78 -4.42 7.77
CA ARG A 32 3.77 -2.97 7.95
C ARG A 32 5.09 -2.30 7.54
N THR A 33 6.19 -3.00 7.77
CA THR A 33 7.53 -2.61 7.39
C THR A 33 7.71 -2.59 5.87
N GLU A 34 7.18 -3.57 5.13
CA GLU A 34 7.22 -3.57 3.67
C GLU A 34 6.51 -2.36 3.06
N LEU A 35 5.37 -1.94 3.62
CA LEU A 35 4.69 -0.72 3.19
C LEU A 35 5.59 0.51 3.33
N ALA A 36 6.22 0.67 4.49
CA ALA A 36 7.13 1.78 4.76
C ALA A 36 8.37 1.75 3.85
N LEU A 37 8.99 0.57 3.67
CA LEU A 37 10.15 0.39 2.79
C LEU A 37 9.82 0.67 1.33
N PHE A 38 8.71 0.13 0.82
CA PHE A 38 8.26 0.36 -0.54
C PHE A 38 7.96 1.84 -0.79
N ALA A 39 7.28 2.49 0.16
CA ALA A 39 7.01 3.92 0.09
C ALA A 39 8.29 4.74 -0.04
N MET A 40 9.35 4.42 0.72
CA MET A 40 10.64 5.12 0.64
C MET A 40 11.30 4.98 -0.74
N GLY A 41 11.08 3.87 -1.46
CA GLY A 41 11.56 3.71 -2.84
C GLY A 41 10.95 4.70 -3.85
N LEU A 42 9.89 5.41 -3.47
CA LEU A 42 9.21 6.40 -4.30
C LEU A 42 9.62 7.85 -3.99
N ILE A 43 10.58 8.06 -3.09
CA ILE A 43 11.12 9.40 -2.80
C ILE A 43 11.64 10.04 -4.09
N GLY A 44 11.32 11.31 -4.29
CA GLY A 44 11.68 12.05 -5.50
C GLY A 44 10.68 11.92 -6.66
N ALA A 45 9.70 11.02 -6.59
CA ALA A 45 8.63 10.97 -7.58
C ALA A 45 7.86 12.31 -7.61
N VAL A 46 7.52 12.78 -8.80
CA VAL A 46 6.96 14.12 -9.01
C VAL A 46 5.57 14.24 -8.40
N TYR A 47 5.28 15.36 -7.76
CA TYR A 47 3.94 15.70 -7.33
C TYR A 47 3.09 16.14 -8.52
N LYS A 48 1.91 15.53 -8.68
CA LYS A 48 0.92 15.93 -9.69
C LYS A 48 -0.49 15.83 -9.10
N PRO A 49 -1.27 16.93 -9.04
CA PRO A 49 -2.66 16.90 -8.60
C PRO A 49 -3.47 15.86 -9.38
N GLY A 50 -4.21 14.99 -8.68
CA GLY A 50 -5.00 13.92 -9.30
C GLY A 50 -4.18 12.74 -9.83
N GLY A 51 -2.86 12.75 -9.69
CA GLY A 51 -1.99 11.67 -10.15
C GLY A 51 -1.90 10.51 -9.16
N ASP A 52 -1.71 9.29 -9.65
CA ASP A 52 -1.54 8.07 -8.86
C ASP A 52 -0.46 7.12 -9.44
N ASN A 53 0.40 7.63 -10.33
CA ASN A 53 1.46 6.84 -10.95
C ASN A 53 2.84 7.51 -10.77
N PRO A 54 3.85 6.79 -10.25
CA PRO A 54 5.16 7.37 -9.97
C PRO A 54 5.90 7.91 -11.20
N SER A 55 5.64 7.36 -12.39
CA SER A 55 6.27 7.80 -13.65
C SER A 55 5.65 9.07 -14.22
N THR A 56 4.36 9.30 -13.98
CA THR A 56 3.64 10.49 -14.50
C THR A 56 3.32 11.54 -13.43
N GLY A 57 3.64 11.23 -12.17
CA GLY A 57 3.40 12.04 -10.98
C GLY A 57 2.21 11.57 -10.14
N MET A 58 2.25 11.92 -8.84
CA MET A 58 1.29 11.49 -7.83
C MET A 58 0.84 12.65 -6.93
N ASP A 59 -0.40 12.63 -6.45
CA ASP A 59 -0.81 13.45 -5.30
C ASP A 59 -0.73 12.64 -3.99
N CYS A 60 -1.08 13.28 -2.87
CA CYS A 60 -0.96 12.65 -1.55
C CYS A 60 -1.77 11.35 -1.43
N SER A 61 -3.01 11.35 -1.90
CA SER A 61 -3.88 10.17 -1.87
C SER A 61 -3.54 9.15 -2.94
N GLY A 62 -3.13 9.58 -4.14
CA GLY A 62 -2.67 8.71 -5.21
C GLY A 62 -1.39 7.97 -4.84
N PHE A 63 -0.47 8.64 -4.14
CA PHE A 63 0.72 8.01 -3.55
C PHE A 63 0.35 6.89 -2.57
N VAL A 64 -0.53 7.16 -1.60
CA VAL A 64 -0.96 6.14 -0.62
C VAL A 64 -1.67 4.99 -1.31
N LYS A 65 -2.61 5.29 -2.22
CA LYS A 65 -3.33 4.30 -3.03
C LYS A 65 -2.35 3.39 -3.79
N TYR A 66 -1.34 3.97 -4.43
CA TYR A 66 -0.34 3.23 -5.18
C TYR A 66 0.45 2.28 -4.28
N VAL A 67 1.00 2.78 -3.17
CA VAL A 67 1.80 1.96 -2.23
C VAL A 67 0.98 0.79 -1.68
N PHE A 68 -0.23 1.05 -1.18
CA PHE A 68 -1.08 0.00 -0.62
C PHE A 68 -1.60 -0.98 -1.69
N GLY A 69 -1.83 -0.51 -2.92
CA GLY A 69 -2.19 -1.37 -4.05
C GLY A 69 -1.06 -2.32 -4.43
N GLN A 70 0.19 -1.84 -4.47
CA GLN A 70 1.36 -2.65 -4.85
C GLN A 70 1.74 -3.66 -3.77
N VAL A 71 1.77 -3.22 -2.51
CA VAL A 71 2.27 -4.06 -1.41
C VAL A 71 1.16 -4.94 -0.84
N ALA A 72 -0.05 -4.40 -0.67
CA ALA A 72 -1.14 -5.08 0.01
C ALA A 72 -2.32 -5.50 -0.87
N GLY A 73 -2.29 -5.18 -2.16
CA GLY A 73 -3.41 -5.46 -3.06
C GLY A 73 -4.69 -4.70 -2.71
N LEU A 74 -4.62 -3.69 -1.82
CA LEU A 74 -5.79 -2.95 -1.37
C LEU A 74 -6.20 -1.88 -2.39
N LYS A 75 -7.48 -1.86 -2.73
CA LYS A 75 -8.08 -0.83 -3.58
C LYS A 75 -8.58 0.32 -2.72
N LEU A 76 -7.74 1.33 -2.55
CA LEU A 76 -8.11 2.54 -1.79
C LEU A 76 -8.76 3.60 -2.69
N PRO A 77 -9.71 4.40 -2.16
CA PRO A 77 -10.25 5.54 -2.87
C PRO A 77 -9.15 6.58 -3.11
N HIS A 78 -9.17 7.27 -4.26
CA HIS A 78 -8.26 8.39 -4.55
C HIS A 78 -8.74 9.67 -3.86
N ASN A 79 -8.89 9.63 -2.54
CA ASN A 79 -9.37 10.75 -1.73
C ASN A 79 -8.99 10.54 -0.26
N ALA A 80 -8.22 11.46 0.32
CA ALA A 80 -7.76 11.34 1.71
C ALA A 80 -8.90 11.32 2.74
N LEU A 81 -9.96 12.10 2.54
CA LEU A 81 -11.13 12.08 3.41
C LEU A 81 -11.85 10.72 3.36
N ALA A 82 -12.03 10.14 2.17
CA ALA A 82 -12.61 8.81 2.02
C ALA A 82 -11.74 7.73 2.71
N MET A 83 -10.41 7.80 2.54
CA MET A 83 -9.48 6.91 3.25
C MET A 83 -9.63 7.00 4.78
N SER A 84 -9.83 8.20 5.33
CA SER A 84 -10.03 8.38 6.77
C SER A 84 -11.33 7.75 7.31
N LYS A 85 -12.34 7.56 6.44
CA LYS A 85 -13.64 6.98 6.80
C LYS A 85 -13.64 5.45 6.77
N ILE A 86 -12.84 4.85 5.88
CA ILE A 86 -12.72 3.39 5.75
C ILE A 86 -11.64 2.78 6.64
N SER A 87 -11.02 3.58 7.51
CA SER A 87 -9.89 3.18 8.34
C SER A 87 -10.19 3.39 9.83
N THR A 88 -9.57 2.57 10.67
CA THR A 88 -9.76 2.61 12.12
C THR A 88 -9.00 3.79 12.71
N GLN A 89 -9.65 4.57 13.59
CA GLN A 89 -8.96 5.61 14.36
C GLN A 89 -7.95 4.98 15.32
N ILE A 90 -6.77 5.57 15.43
CA ILE A 90 -5.78 5.22 16.44
C ILE A 90 -5.24 6.49 17.08
N ASP A 91 -4.75 6.36 18.31
CA ASP A 91 -4.09 7.48 18.98
C ASP A 91 -2.69 7.73 18.39
N LYS A 92 -2.22 8.98 18.48
CA LYS A 92 -0.87 9.35 17.98
C LYS A 92 0.23 8.52 18.65
N THR A 93 0.03 8.15 19.92
CA THR A 93 0.96 7.31 20.71
C THR A 93 1.00 5.86 20.25
N GLU A 94 0.00 5.40 19.50
CA GLU A 94 -0.11 4.03 18.98
C GLU A 94 0.38 3.89 17.53
N LEU A 95 0.91 4.97 16.95
CA LEU A 95 1.42 4.99 15.59
C LEU A 95 2.52 3.96 15.39
N ARG A 96 2.36 3.14 14.35
CA ARG A 96 3.33 2.14 13.91
C ARG A 96 3.63 2.37 12.43
N PRO A 97 4.84 2.02 11.96
CA PRO A 97 5.17 2.11 10.54
C PRO A 97 4.06 1.50 9.67
N GLY A 98 3.74 2.16 8.55
CA GLY A 98 2.65 1.77 7.65
C GLY A 98 1.26 2.28 8.07
N ASP A 99 1.08 2.87 9.25
CA ASP A 99 -0.17 3.59 9.56
C ASP A 99 -0.27 4.90 8.76
N LEU A 100 -1.48 5.43 8.61
CA LEU A 100 -1.75 6.67 7.91
C LEU A 100 -1.81 7.85 8.87
N VAL A 101 -1.16 8.95 8.50
CA VAL A 101 -1.24 10.23 9.20
C VAL A 101 -1.93 11.25 8.31
N PHE A 102 -2.82 12.04 8.91
CA PHE A 102 -3.65 13.00 8.20
C PHE A 102 -3.44 14.42 8.70
N PHE A 103 -3.58 15.36 7.76
CA PHE A 103 -3.41 16.77 8.04
C PHE A 103 -4.50 17.63 7.39
N LYS A 104 -4.75 18.79 8.00
CA LYS A 104 -5.60 19.86 7.49
C LYS A 104 -4.75 20.95 6.83
N THR A 105 -4.15 20.65 5.68
CA THR A 105 -3.32 21.62 4.93
C THR A 105 -4.14 22.57 4.07
N MET A 106 -5.39 22.21 3.76
CA MET A 106 -6.38 23.03 3.06
C MET A 106 -7.57 23.37 3.97
N LYS A 107 -8.62 23.99 3.41
CA LYS A 107 -9.83 24.37 4.17
C LYS A 107 -10.51 23.19 4.87
N ASN A 108 -10.49 22.02 4.23
CA ASN A 108 -11.18 20.82 4.70
C ASN A 108 -10.28 19.95 5.58
N ALA A 109 -10.89 19.29 6.58
CA ALA A 109 -10.23 18.25 7.36
C ALA A 109 -9.79 17.08 6.46
N PHE A 110 -8.71 16.39 6.82
CA PHE A 110 -8.18 15.26 6.06
C PHE A 110 -7.86 15.62 4.60
N SER A 111 -7.35 16.85 4.38
CA SER A 111 -6.99 17.35 3.05
C SER A 111 -5.63 16.84 2.58
N HIS A 112 -4.82 16.28 3.49
CA HIS A 112 -3.54 15.67 3.18
C HIS A 112 -3.37 14.36 3.92
N VAL A 113 -2.66 13.42 3.31
CA VAL A 113 -2.34 12.11 3.90
C VAL A 113 -0.88 11.74 3.63
N GLY A 114 -0.30 11.00 4.57
CA GLY A 114 1.02 10.37 4.43
C GLY A 114 1.08 9.01 5.13
N ILE A 115 2.15 8.27 4.88
CA ILE A 115 2.43 6.97 5.50
C ILE A 115 3.47 7.18 6.61
N TYR A 116 3.16 6.73 7.82
CA TYR A 116 4.06 6.82 8.96
C TYR A 116 5.23 5.86 8.81
N LEU A 117 6.44 6.32 9.12
CA LEU A 117 7.68 5.55 9.00
C LEU A 117 8.26 5.12 10.37
N GLY A 118 7.70 5.60 11.47
CA GLY A 118 8.34 5.52 12.80
C GLY A 118 9.11 6.79 13.14
N ASP A 119 9.51 6.93 14.41
CA ASP A 119 10.32 8.04 14.93
C ASP A 119 9.80 9.44 14.55
N ASN A 120 8.49 9.65 14.62
CA ASN A 120 7.83 10.88 14.20
C ASN A 120 8.08 11.28 12.73
N ARG A 121 8.54 10.36 11.88
CA ARG A 121 8.72 10.58 10.44
C ARG A 121 7.54 10.03 9.66
N PHE A 122 7.21 10.69 8.57
CA PHE A 122 6.21 10.22 7.61
C PHE A 122 6.62 10.58 6.18
N ILE A 123 6.19 9.77 5.23
CA ILE A 123 6.42 9.98 3.80
C ILE A 123 5.12 10.36 3.11
N HIS A 124 5.20 11.30 2.17
CA HIS A 124 4.05 11.85 1.48
C HIS A 124 4.45 12.51 0.16
N ALA A 125 3.53 12.55 -0.81
CA ALA A 125 3.63 13.47 -1.94
C ALA A 125 3.25 14.88 -1.46
N ALA A 126 4.23 15.78 -1.34
CA ALA A 126 4.11 16.94 -0.46
C ALA A 126 3.14 18.02 -0.92
N SER A 127 3.35 18.60 -2.10
CA SER A 127 2.49 19.62 -2.70
C SER A 127 3.06 20.03 -4.06
N SER A 128 2.33 20.87 -4.81
CA SER A 128 2.88 21.53 -6.00
C SER A 128 4.07 22.45 -5.71
N LYS A 129 4.17 23.02 -4.49
CA LYS A 129 5.27 23.93 -4.12
C LYS A 129 6.58 23.17 -3.89
N THR A 130 6.50 22.02 -3.23
CA THR A 130 7.66 21.15 -3.00
C THR A 130 7.98 20.30 -4.22
N GLY A 131 6.95 19.85 -4.95
CA GLY A 131 7.08 19.18 -6.24
C GLY A 131 7.40 17.69 -6.21
N VAL A 132 7.61 17.07 -5.04
CA VAL A 132 8.04 15.66 -4.94
C VAL A 132 7.45 14.90 -3.76
N VAL A 133 7.56 13.56 -3.80
CA VAL A 133 7.46 12.67 -2.64
C VAL A 133 8.70 12.86 -1.76
N MET A 134 8.47 13.11 -0.46
CA MET A 134 9.55 13.33 0.50
C MET A 134 9.18 12.81 1.90
N ILE A 135 10.17 12.79 2.79
CA ILE A 135 9.99 12.54 4.21
C ILE A 135 9.90 13.87 4.96
N SER A 136 8.96 13.95 5.91
CA SER A 136 8.77 15.08 6.83
C SER A 136 8.69 14.57 8.27
N HIS A 137 8.84 15.48 9.24
CA HIS A 137 8.68 15.17 10.66
C HIS A 137 7.34 15.69 11.21
N LEU A 138 6.66 14.89 12.04
CA LEU A 138 5.40 15.25 12.69
C LEU A 138 5.57 16.38 13.71
N ASP A 139 6.79 16.59 14.20
CA ASP A 139 7.11 17.61 15.19
C ASP A 139 7.52 18.94 14.54
N ASP A 140 7.67 18.98 13.21
CA ASP A 140 7.88 20.24 12.48
C ASP A 140 6.70 21.18 12.79
N PRO A 141 6.94 22.48 13.09
CA PRO A 141 5.87 23.42 13.46
C PRO A 141 4.73 23.49 12.43
N TYR A 142 5.07 23.33 11.15
CA TYR A 142 4.07 23.26 10.09
C TYR A 142 3.19 22.02 10.18
N TRP A 143 3.76 20.83 10.42
CA TRP A 143 3.00 19.57 10.43
C TRP A 143 2.28 19.34 11.74
N SER A 144 2.90 19.68 12.87
CA SER A 144 2.30 19.53 14.20
C SER A 144 1.00 20.34 14.34
N THR A 145 0.97 21.58 13.84
CA THR A 145 -0.24 22.43 13.87
C THR A 145 -1.34 21.99 12.90
N LYS A 146 -1.01 21.14 11.91
CA LYS A 146 -1.94 20.68 10.87
C LYS A 146 -2.39 19.25 11.10
N PHE A 147 -1.73 18.50 11.97
CA PHE A 147 -2.07 17.12 12.28
C PHE A 147 -3.51 17.04 12.78
N ASN A 148 -4.33 16.22 12.10
CA ASN A 148 -5.76 16.12 12.42
C ASN A 148 -6.26 14.67 12.48
N GLY A 149 -5.35 13.68 12.53
CA GLY A 149 -5.69 12.30 12.89
C GLY A 149 -4.65 11.27 12.45
N ALA A 150 -4.69 10.11 13.11
CA ALA A 150 -3.99 8.90 12.70
C ALA A 150 -5.01 7.79 12.42
N ARG A 151 -4.76 6.98 11.39
CA ARG A 151 -5.63 5.86 11.02
C ARG A 151 -4.85 4.62 10.65
N ARG A 152 -5.50 3.47 10.80
CA ARG A 152 -4.97 2.15 10.48
C ARG A 152 -5.89 1.45 9.48
N LEU A 153 -5.32 1.01 8.36
CA LEU A 153 -6.02 0.22 7.34
C LEU A 153 -5.91 -1.29 7.60
N LEU A 154 -4.78 -1.74 8.14
CA LEU A 154 -4.50 -3.15 8.42
C LEU A 154 -4.73 -3.43 9.91
N ASN A 155 -5.95 -3.79 10.28
CA ASN A 155 -6.12 -4.58 11.49
C ASN A 155 -5.70 -6.03 11.16
N PRO A 156 -5.02 -6.76 12.06
CA PRO A 156 -4.86 -8.20 11.89
C PRO A 156 -6.27 -8.82 11.90
N ILE A 157 -6.81 -9.08 10.72
CA ILE A 157 -8.14 -9.62 10.52
C ILE A 157 -8.03 -10.72 9.47
N SER A 158 -7.91 -11.95 9.94
CA SER A 158 -8.31 -13.17 9.22
C SER A 158 -9.82 -13.21 8.90
N ALA A 159 -10.51 -12.06 8.80
CA ALA A 159 -11.98 -11.93 8.72
C ALA A 159 -12.48 -10.95 7.64
N ILE A 160 -11.73 -10.71 6.55
CA ILE A 160 -12.29 -10.04 5.35
C ILE A 160 -12.49 -11.05 4.19
N THR A 161 -12.44 -12.36 4.47
CA THR A 161 -12.87 -13.39 3.50
C THR A 161 -14.39 -13.41 3.28
N THR A 162 -15.16 -12.56 3.96
CA THR A 162 -16.61 -12.45 3.76
C THR A 162 -17.03 -10.99 3.84
N ILE A 163 -16.88 -10.26 2.72
CA ILE A 163 -17.80 -9.17 2.43
C ILE A 163 -18.94 -9.83 1.65
N PRO A 164 -20.15 -10.01 2.23
CA PRO A 164 -21.30 -10.40 1.43
C PRO A 164 -21.67 -9.25 0.50
N ASP A 165 -22.06 -9.60 -0.73
CA ASP A 165 -22.62 -8.75 -1.77
C ASP A 165 -23.87 -7.98 -1.30
N ALA A 166 -23.69 -6.95 -0.46
CA ALA A 166 -24.78 -6.17 0.10
C ALA A 166 -24.55 -4.67 -0.12
N VAL A 167 -24.37 -4.27 -1.38
CA VAL A 167 -24.76 -2.93 -1.88
C VAL A 167 -25.27 -3.06 -3.32
N ALA A 168 -26.24 -3.94 -3.53
CA ALA A 168 -27.05 -3.95 -4.75
C ALA A 168 -28.54 -3.93 -4.37
N ALA A 169 -29.27 -3.03 -5.02
CA ALA A 169 -30.73 -2.86 -5.03
C ALA A 169 -31.38 -2.17 -3.81
N THR A 170 -31.39 -0.84 -3.83
CA THR A 170 -32.60 -0.06 -3.59
C THR A 170 -32.62 1.17 -4.50
N GLU A 171 -33.09 0.98 -5.73
CA GLU A 171 -33.99 1.90 -6.44
C GLU A 171 -35.00 1.05 -7.22
#